data_AF-A0A936T195-F1
#
_entry.id   AF-A0A936T195-F1
#
_cell.length_a   1.000
_cell.length_b   1.000
_cell.length_c   1.000
_cell.angle_alpha   90.00
_cell.angle_beta   90.00
_cell.angle_gamma   90.00
#
_symmetry.space_group_name_H-M   'P 1'
#
loop_
_entity.id
_entity.type
_entity.pdbx_description
1 polymer ?
#
loop_
_entity_poly.entity_id
_entity_poly.type
_entity_poly.pdbx_seq_one_letter_code
_entity_poly.pdbx_strand_id
1 'polypeptide(L)'
;MDIDLLLADGNGEPVLAKGLPYGVAAVSARAEEPEPEQFGLLDYRQDDKDPNDLVRQRWGVIVPAGTDGKRLAEAIAPLRAARKEEQNGKEPIVFEAPAGMSAEEAGIWWGTVYNSKDIEAVDRPRYLLILGDADQISWESQQRWASSAFVGRLAFANDAGYESYVHKILACERAARAGFKKPRAAFHTVKDGTAATSTGHRGLMSPTIDAAQVGLKKNDFPASAIVDLNEEGVASLDDFMRAVALHDPTLLFSISHGLGSTAETPKDEQRRMQGAMSFGRGVKLTAEDVANKPFLPGGAWFFFACFSAGTPSYSAYQHWLASLKTRG
;
A
#
# COMPACT_ATOMS: atom_id res chain seq x y z
N MET A 1 1.09 -25.52 12.32
CA MET A 1 1.03 -24.05 12.09
C MET A 1 -0.18 -23.83 11.22
N ASP A 2 -1.24 -23.25 11.75
CA ASP A 2 -2.46 -23.10 10.95
C ASP A 2 -2.32 -21.91 10.00
N ILE A 3 -3.08 -21.92 8.92
CA ILE A 3 -3.18 -20.86 7.92
C ILE A 3 -4.38 -20.01 8.31
N ASP A 4 -4.10 -18.80 8.76
CA ASP A 4 -5.10 -17.81 9.15
C ASP A 4 -5.34 -16.81 8.00
N LEU A 5 -6.53 -16.19 7.97
CA LEU A 5 -6.91 -15.19 6.98
C LEU A 5 -7.42 -13.92 7.66
N LEU A 6 -6.77 -12.79 7.37
CA LEU A 6 -7.13 -11.46 7.88
C LEU A 6 -8.18 -10.77 6.98
N LEU A 7 -9.29 -11.46 6.73
CA LEU A 7 -10.43 -10.95 5.96
C LEU A 7 -11.74 -11.15 6.74
N ALA A 8 -12.58 -10.12 6.76
CA ALA A 8 -13.96 -10.19 7.22
C ALA A 8 -14.91 -10.14 6.01
N ASP A 9 -16.09 -10.75 6.12
CA ASP A 9 -17.13 -10.69 5.11
C ASP A 9 -17.84 -9.32 5.09
N GLY A 10 -18.81 -9.14 4.20
CA GLY A 10 -19.58 -7.89 4.12
C GLY A 10 -20.38 -7.55 5.39
N ASN A 11 -20.61 -8.51 6.29
CA ASN A 11 -21.28 -8.29 7.57
C ASN A 11 -20.28 -7.95 8.69
N GLY A 12 -18.98 -7.99 8.41
CA GLY A 12 -17.92 -7.73 9.39
C GLY A 12 -17.58 -8.93 10.26
N GLU A 13 -18.02 -10.13 9.88
CA GLU A 13 -17.64 -11.40 10.53
C GLU A 13 -16.39 -11.99 9.87
N PRO A 14 -15.50 -12.67 10.60
CA PRO A 14 -14.30 -13.26 10.01
C PRO A 14 -14.68 -14.33 8.97
N VAL A 15 -14.04 -14.30 7.80
CA VAL A 15 -14.25 -15.32 6.76
C VAL A 15 -13.83 -16.71 7.26
N LEU A 16 -12.77 -16.76 8.07
CA LEU A 16 -12.34 -17.96 8.78
C LEU A 16 -12.34 -17.69 10.29
N ALA A 17 -13.27 -18.31 11.01
CA ALA A 17 -13.32 -18.20 12.48
C ALA A 17 -12.11 -18.89 13.15
N LYS A 18 -11.54 -19.93 12.51
CA LYS A 18 -10.35 -20.65 12.93
C LYS A 18 -9.45 -20.89 11.72
N GLY A 19 -8.14 -20.86 11.93
CA GLY A 19 -7.16 -21.18 10.90
C GLY A 19 -7.33 -22.59 10.34
N LEU A 20 -6.96 -22.76 9.08
CA LEU A 20 -6.96 -24.05 8.40
C LEU A 20 -5.68 -24.82 8.73
N PRO A 21 -5.71 -26.14 8.96
CA PRO A 21 -4.49 -26.90 9.22
C PRO A 21 -3.50 -26.80 8.05
N TYR A 22 -2.21 -26.56 8.35
CA TYR A 22 -1.15 -26.44 7.33
C TYR A 22 -1.16 -27.55 6.27
N GLY A 23 -1.43 -28.79 6.72
CA GLY A 23 -1.38 -29.99 5.90
C GLY A 23 -2.35 -29.95 4.73
N VAL A 24 -3.38 -29.10 4.77
CA VAL A 24 -4.35 -28.91 3.68
C VAL A 24 -3.73 -28.14 2.49
N ALA A 25 -2.82 -27.19 2.74
CA ALA A 25 -2.13 -26.44 1.69
C ALA A 25 -0.97 -27.22 1.06
N ALA A 26 -0.45 -28.24 1.74
CA ALA A 26 0.63 -29.09 1.23
C ALA A 26 0.19 -30.03 0.08
N VAL A 27 -1.13 -30.16 -0.16
CA VAL A 27 -1.71 -31.09 -1.15
C VAL A 27 -2.12 -30.38 -2.45
N SER A 28 -2.03 -29.05 -2.53
CA SER A 28 -2.29 -28.34 -3.80
C SER A 28 -1.12 -28.57 -4.76
N ALA A 29 -1.43 -29.05 -5.97
CA ALA A 29 -0.47 -29.10 -7.06
C ALA A 29 0.17 -27.71 -7.21
N ARG A 30 1.50 -27.64 -7.07
CA ARG A 30 2.24 -26.45 -7.50
C ARG A 30 1.84 -26.22 -8.96
N ALA A 31 1.26 -25.05 -9.25
CA ALA A 31 1.27 -24.59 -10.64
C ALA A 31 2.74 -24.63 -11.09
N GLU A 32 2.97 -25.09 -12.32
CA GLU A 32 4.27 -24.89 -12.96
C GLU A 32 4.52 -23.38 -12.92
N GLU A 33 5.44 -22.95 -12.05
CA GLU A 33 5.90 -21.58 -12.07
C GLU A 33 6.57 -21.41 -13.43
N PRO A 34 6.11 -20.47 -14.28
CA PRO A 34 6.85 -20.15 -15.49
C PRO A 34 8.28 -19.82 -15.06
N GLU A 35 9.26 -20.41 -15.77
CA GLU A 35 10.67 -20.14 -15.54
C GLU A 35 10.86 -18.64 -15.34
N PRO A 36 11.51 -18.20 -14.24
CA PRO A 36 11.70 -16.79 -13.99
C PRO A 36 12.41 -16.19 -15.20
N GLU A 37 11.70 -15.35 -15.95
CA GLU A 37 12.29 -14.59 -17.04
C GLU A 37 13.53 -13.90 -16.47
N GLN A 38 14.69 -14.27 -16.98
CA GLN A 38 15.95 -13.59 -16.67
C GLN A 38 15.86 -12.20 -17.30
N PHE A 39 15.24 -11.25 -16.59
CA PHE A 39 15.47 -9.85 -16.87
C PHE A 39 16.95 -9.63 -16.67
N GLY A 40 17.67 -9.42 -17.77
CA GLY A 40 19.07 -9.05 -17.73
C GLY A 40 19.20 -7.84 -16.80
N LEU A 41 19.73 -8.08 -15.60
CA LEU A 41 20.06 -7.07 -14.60
C LEU A 41 21.25 -6.27 -15.12
N LEU A 42 21.08 -5.56 -16.24
CA LEU A 42 21.89 -4.39 -16.56
C LEU A 42 21.34 -3.23 -15.72
N ASP A 43 21.29 -3.45 -14.41
CA ASP A 43 20.67 -2.53 -13.49
C ASP A 43 21.76 -1.64 -12.92
N TYR A 44 21.85 -0.42 -13.43
CA TYR A 44 22.64 0.65 -12.85
C TYR A 44 21.96 1.20 -11.59
N ARG A 45 21.46 0.30 -10.74
CA ARG A 45 20.78 0.57 -9.48
C ARG A 45 21.78 1.16 -8.49
N GLN A 46 21.50 2.38 -8.03
CA GLN A 46 22.28 3.06 -7.01
C GLN A 46 21.79 2.68 -5.61
N ASP A 47 21.82 1.38 -5.32
CA ASP A 47 21.34 0.78 -4.05
C ASP A 47 22.22 1.15 -2.85
N ASP A 48 23.45 1.58 -3.10
CA ASP A 48 24.41 2.05 -2.10
C ASP A 48 24.23 3.52 -1.72
N LYS A 49 23.31 4.25 -2.40
CA LYS A 49 23.10 5.69 -2.17
C LYS A 49 21.88 5.95 -1.30
N ASP A 50 21.81 7.18 -0.77
CA ASP A 50 20.66 7.64 0.00
C ASP A 50 19.38 7.46 -0.84
N PRO A 51 18.39 6.69 -0.37
CA PRO A 51 17.13 6.54 -1.07
C PRO A 51 16.37 7.87 -1.22
N ASN A 52 16.66 8.90 -0.40
CA ASN A 52 15.98 10.20 -0.49
C ASN A 52 16.67 11.20 -1.45
N ASP A 53 17.80 10.85 -2.05
CA ASP A 53 18.50 11.70 -3.02
C ASP A 53 17.85 11.59 -4.40
N LEU A 54 16.83 12.42 -4.67
CA LEU A 54 16.13 12.41 -5.95
C LEU A 54 17.00 12.84 -7.14
N VAL A 55 18.12 13.53 -6.93
CA VAL A 55 19.07 13.81 -8.04
C VAL A 55 19.65 12.51 -8.59
N ARG A 56 19.80 11.49 -7.73
CA ARG A 56 20.33 10.18 -8.12
C ARG A 56 19.25 9.15 -8.37
N GLN A 57 18.26 9.08 -7.49
CA GLN A 57 17.20 8.08 -7.57
C GLN A 57 16.17 8.41 -8.64
N ARG A 58 16.00 9.70 -8.96
CA ARG A 58 15.01 10.23 -9.90
C ARG A 58 13.57 9.89 -9.49
N TRP A 59 12.64 10.71 -9.98
CA TRP A 59 11.22 10.56 -9.70
C TRP A 59 10.41 10.80 -10.98
N GLY A 60 9.46 9.92 -11.24
CA GLY A 60 8.59 9.95 -12.41
C GLY A 60 7.17 9.55 -12.08
N VAL A 61 6.29 9.69 -13.06
CA VAL A 61 4.87 9.36 -12.93
C VAL A 61 4.43 8.41 -14.02
N ILE A 62 3.51 7.52 -13.68
CA ILE A 62 2.81 6.68 -14.64
C ILE A 62 1.37 7.13 -14.66
N VAL A 63 0.86 7.46 -15.85
CA VAL A 63 -0.51 7.93 -16.04
C VAL A 63 -1.24 7.03 -17.04
N PRO A 64 -2.57 6.88 -16.93
CA PRO A 64 -3.35 6.15 -17.91
C PRO A 64 -3.26 6.85 -19.27
N ALA A 65 -3.10 6.10 -20.35
CA ALA A 65 -3.04 6.69 -21.70
C ALA A 65 -4.33 7.48 -22.02
N GLY A 66 -4.19 8.61 -22.71
CA GLY A 66 -5.30 9.44 -23.16
C GLY A 66 -5.60 10.67 -22.30
N THR A 67 -6.84 11.18 -22.40
CA THR A 67 -7.23 12.47 -21.79
C THR A 67 -7.23 12.43 -20.27
N ASP A 68 -7.59 11.29 -19.67
CA ASP A 68 -7.59 11.14 -18.22
C ASP A 68 -6.19 11.22 -17.63
N GLY A 69 -5.19 10.58 -18.23
CA GLY A 69 -3.81 10.69 -17.75
C GLY A 69 -3.28 12.11 -17.83
N LYS A 70 -3.60 12.85 -18.89
CA LYS A 70 -3.23 14.27 -19.01
C LYS A 70 -3.87 15.11 -17.92
N ARG A 71 -5.17 14.91 -17.66
CA ARG A 71 -5.90 15.57 -16.57
C ARG A 71 -5.26 15.26 -15.20
N LEU A 72 -4.95 13.99 -14.92
CA LEU A 72 -4.33 13.59 -13.66
C LEU A 72 -2.91 14.15 -13.50
N ALA A 73 -2.11 14.18 -14.57
CA ALA A 73 -0.78 14.78 -14.56
C ALA A 73 -0.82 16.29 -14.27
N GLU A 74 -1.87 16.97 -14.76
CA GLU A 74 -2.11 18.40 -14.49
C GLU A 74 -2.59 18.62 -13.06
N ALA A 75 -3.48 17.77 -12.53
CA ALA A 75 -3.97 17.87 -11.15
C ALA A 75 -2.84 17.78 -10.10
N ILE A 76 -1.72 17.14 -10.45
CA ILE A 76 -0.52 17.07 -9.60
C ILE A 76 0.63 17.96 -10.06
N ALA A 77 0.40 18.92 -10.97
CA ALA A 77 1.44 19.82 -11.49
C ALA A 77 2.27 20.50 -10.38
N PRO A 78 1.70 20.97 -9.25
CA PRO A 78 2.50 21.54 -8.17
C PRO A 78 3.48 20.53 -7.54
N LEU A 79 3.09 19.27 -7.41
CA LEU A 79 3.97 18.21 -6.91
C LEU A 79 5.09 17.93 -7.92
N ARG A 80 4.77 17.85 -9.21
CA ARG A 80 5.78 17.67 -10.27
C ARG A 80 6.80 18.80 -10.29
N ALA A 81 6.35 20.05 -10.11
CA ALA A 81 7.25 21.21 -10.00
C ALA A 81 8.20 21.09 -8.79
N ALA A 82 7.68 20.71 -7.62
CA ALA A 82 8.52 20.47 -6.45
C ALA A 82 9.55 19.33 -6.68
N ARG A 83 9.12 18.23 -7.32
CA ARG A 83 10.02 17.12 -7.67
C ARG A 83 11.05 17.48 -8.74
N LYS A 84 10.75 18.43 -9.63
CA LYS A 84 11.73 18.98 -10.57
C LYS A 84 12.82 19.74 -9.84
N GLU A 85 12.46 20.59 -8.88
CA GLU A 85 13.42 21.33 -8.05
C GLU A 85 14.33 20.36 -7.27
N GLU A 86 13.76 19.33 -6.65
CA GLU A 86 14.50 18.29 -5.91
C GLU A 86 15.41 17.43 -6.81
N GLN A 87 15.13 17.38 -8.11
CA GLN A 87 15.96 16.70 -9.12
C GLN A 87 16.95 17.63 -9.81
N ASN A 88 17.25 18.80 -9.21
CA ASN A 88 18.15 19.82 -9.75
C ASN A 88 17.70 20.36 -11.12
N GLY A 89 16.40 20.64 -11.24
CA GLY A 89 15.79 21.22 -12.43
C GLY A 89 15.42 20.22 -13.53
N LYS A 90 15.73 18.93 -13.36
CA LYS A 90 15.36 17.88 -14.31
C LYS A 90 13.86 17.57 -14.23
N GLU A 91 13.19 17.58 -15.37
CA GLU A 91 11.75 17.31 -15.44
C GLU A 91 11.45 15.84 -15.08
N PRO A 92 10.48 15.57 -14.18
CA PRO A 92 9.97 14.22 -13.98
C PRO A 92 9.46 13.59 -15.28
N ILE A 93 9.93 12.38 -15.58
CA ILE A 93 9.43 11.64 -16.74
C ILE A 93 7.97 11.23 -16.49
N VAL A 94 7.12 11.45 -17.49
CA VAL A 94 5.72 11.02 -17.51
C VAL A 94 5.62 9.83 -18.47
N PHE A 95 5.28 8.66 -17.94
CA PHE A 95 5.02 7.48 -18.73
C PHE A 95 3.53 7.28 -18.93
N GLU A 96 3.09 7.07 -20.17
CA GLU A 96 1.72 6.67 -20.46
C GLU A 96 1.61 5.14 -20.46
N ALA A 97 0.67 4.61 -19.69
CA ALA A 97 0.36 3.19 -19.59
C ALA A 97 -1.03 2.90 -20.18
N PRO A 98 -1.16 1.95 -21.13
CA PRO A 98 -2.46 1.48 -21.58
C PRO A 98 -3.31 0.95 -20.42
N ALA A 99 -4.62 1.17 -20.50
CA ALA A 99 -5.52 0.67 -19.48
C ALA A 99 -5.73 -0.84 -19.57
N GLY A 100 -5.92 -1.49 -18.42
CA GLY A 100 -6.29 -2.91 -18.37
C GLY A 100 -5.20 -3.90 -18.80
N MET A 101 -3.93 -3.52 -18.78
CA MET A 101 -2.82 -4.43 -19.11
C MET A 101 -2.83 -5.69 -18.22
N SER A 102 -2.69 -6.84 -18.88
CA SER A 102 -2.31 -8.10 -18.25
C SER A 102 -0.88 -8.04 -17.68
N ALA A 103 -0.51 -9.02 -16.86
CA ALA A 103 0.85 -9.11 -16.32
C ALA A 103 1.93 -9.24 -17.41
N GLU A 104 1.62 -9.93 -18.51
CA GLU A 104 2.51 -10.08 -19.66
C GLU A 104 2.69 -8.74 -20.40
N GLU A 105 1.59 -8.07 -20.73
CA GLU A 105 1.62 -6.74 -21.38
C GLU A 105 2.35 -5.71 -20.50
N ALA A 106 2.16 -5.76 -19.18
CA ALA A 106 2.88 -4.89 -18.24
C ALA A 106 4.39 -5.16 -18.24
N GLY A 107 4.82 -6.41 -18.47
CA GLY A 107 6.22 -6.79 -18.63
C GLY A 107 6.83 -6.28 -19.94
N ILE A 108 6.10 -6.42 -21.05
CA ILE A 108 6.49 -5.88 -22.36
C ILE A 108 6.60 -4.35 -22.29
N TRP A 109 5.62 -3.69 -21.68
CA TRP A 109 5.64 -2.24 -21.45
C TRP A 109 6.85 -1.83 -20.62
N TRP A 110 7.19 -2.57 -19.56
CA TRP A 110 8.38 -2.30 -18.75
C TRP A 110 9.69 -2.37 -19.55
N GLY A 111 9.82 -3.38 -20.41
CA GLY A 111 11.01 -3.55 -21.26
C GLY A 111 11.14 -2.50 -22.37
N THR A 112 10.01 -2.03 -22.91
CA THR A 112 9.99 -1.18 -24.11
C THR A 112 9.83 0.31 -23.81
N VAL A 113 9.05 0.66 -22.78
CA VAL A 113 8.75 2.05 -22.41
C VAL A 113 9.65 2.51 -21.27
N TYR A 114 9.60 1.83 -20.12
CA TYR A 114 10.41 2.24 -18.95
C TYR A 114 11.91 2.00 -19.16
N ASN A 115 12.27 0.84 -19.72
CA ASN A 115 13.65 0.50 -20.08
C ASN A 115 14.02 0.87 -21.52
N SER A 116 13.32 1.85 -22.12
CA SER A 116 13.69 2.35 -23.45
C SER A 116 15.15 2.80 -23.48
N LYS A 117 15.81 2.54 -24.61
CA LYS A 117 17.19 3.02 -24.87
C LYS A 117 17.27 4.54 -25.01
N ASP A 118 16.14 5.20 -25.21
CA ASP A 118 16.05 6.67 -25.28
C ASP A 118 16.15 7.33 -23.89
N ILE A 119 16.04 6.53 -22.82
CA ILE A 119 16.17 7.00 -21.44
C ILE A 119 17.52 6.54 -20.91
N GLU A 120 18.41 7.50 -20.71
CA GLU A 120 19.70 7.29 -20.07
C GLU A 120 19.54 6.65 -18.69
N ALA A 121 20.40 5.69 -18.35
CA ALA A 121 20.28 4.92 -17.12
C ALA A 121 20.31 5.79 -15.85
N VAL A 122 21.09 6.88 -15.85
CA VAL A 122 21.20 7.85 -14.75
C VAL A 122 19.96 8.74 -14.58
N ASP A 123 19.09 8.74 -15.58
CA ASP A 123 17.90 9.58 -15.64
C ASP A 123 16.60 8.78 -15.44
N ARG A 124 16.72 7.44 -15.41
CA ARG A 124 15.59 6.54 -15.22
C ARG A 124 15.04 6.67 -13.79
N PRO A 125 13.75 7.02 -13.61
CA PRO A 125 13.14 7.23 -12.31
C PRO A 125 12.96 5.93 -11.54
N ARG A 126 13.62 5.83 -10.39
CA ARG A 126 13.43 4.74 -9.44
C ARG A 126 12.15 4.89 -8.65
N TYR A 127 11.76 6.12 -8.31
CA TYR A 127 10.47 6.37 -7.69
C TYR A 127 9.42 6.63 -8.77
N LEU A 128 8.39 5.81 -8.79
CA LEU A 128 7.30 5.90 -9.76
C LEU A 128 5.98 6.09 -9.02
N LEU A 129 5.29 7.18 -9.30
CA LEU A 129 3.94 7.40 -8.81
C LEU A 129 2.92 7.07 -9.91
N ILE A 130 2.14 6.02 -9.71
CA ILE A 130 0.96 5.72 -10.52
C ILE A 130 -0.15 6.72 -10.15
N LEU A 131 -0.75 7.36 -11.15
CA LEU A 131 -1.97 8.14 -10.97
C LEU A 131 -3.16 7.35 -11.52
N GLY A 132 -4.25 7.32 -10.76
CA GLY A 132 -5.50 6.67 -11.16
C GLY A 132 -5.74 5.35 -10.45
N ASP A 133 -6.96 4.85 -10.59
CA ASP A 133 -7.43 3.66 -9.88
C ASP A 133 -7.00 2.36 -10.60
N ALA A 134 -7.28 1.22 -9.96
CA ALA A 134 -6.88 -0.11 -10.42
C ALA A 134 -7.57 -0.55 -11.72
N ASP A 135 -8.72 0.03 -12.06
CA ASP A 135 -9.39 -0.20 -13.35
C ASP A 135 -8.68 0.51 -14.51
N GLN A 136 -7.96 1.59 -14.23
CA GLN A 136 -7.14 2.31 -15.19
C GLN A 136 -5.74 1.70 -15.31
N ILE A 137 -5.05 1.47 -14.19
CA ILE A 137 -3.74 0.80 -14.18
C ILE A 137 -3.83 -0.35 -13.19
N SER A 138 -3.70 -1.58 -13.66
CA SER A 138 -3.99 -2.79 -12.87
C SER A 138 -3.07 -3.00 -11.67
N TRP A 139 -3.54 -3.75 -10.67
CA TRP A 139 -2.71 -4.15 -9.52
C TRP A 139 -1.57 -5.07 -9.93
N GLU A 140 -1.80 -5.90 -10.95
CA GLU A 140 -0.83 -6.79 -11.58
C GLU A 140 0.32 -5.97 -12.18
N SER A 141 0.00 -4.88 -12.89
CA SER A 141 1.00 -3.95 -13.41
C SER A 141 1.83 -3.35 -12.28
N GLN A 142 1.18 -2.81 -11.24
CA GLN A 142 1.87 -2.24 -10.08
C GLN A 142 2.79 -3.25 -9.40
N GLN A 143 2.32 -4.48 -9.15
CA GLN A 143 3.11 -5.55 -8.53
C GLN A 143 4.31 -5.92 -9.39
N ARG A 144 4.12 -6.05 -10.70
CA ARG A 144 5.19 -6.37 -11.65
C ARG A 144 6.28 -5.30 -11.61
N TRP A 145 5.92 -4.03 -11.67
CA TRP A 145 6.86 -2.92 -11.69
C TRP A 145 7.54 -2.66 -10.33
N ALA A 146 6.84 -2.92 -9.23
CA ALA A 146 7.39 -2.80 -7.87
C ALA A 146 8.56 -3.75 -7.58
N SER A 147 8.78 -4.77 -8.42
CA SER A 147 9.96 -5.66 -8.32
C SER A 147 11.29 -4.95 -8.61
N SER A 148 11.25 -3.84 -9.35
CA SER A 148 12.45 -3.20 -9.92
C SER A 148 12.49 -1.68 -9.71
N ALA A 149 11.44 -1.10 -9.14
CA ALA A 149 11.33 0.32 -8.82
C ALA A 149 10.51 0.52 -7.53
N PHE A 150 10.58 1.71 -6.95
CA PHE A 150 9.77 2.12 -5.81
C PHE A 150 8.45 2.70 -6.32
N VAL A 151 7.47 1.81 -6.47
CA VAL A 151 6.17 2.15 -7.06
C VAL A 151 5.16 2.47 -5.97
N GLY A 152 4.62 3.68 -5.99
CA GLY A 152 3.46 4.11 -5.21
C GLY A 152 2.25 4.40 -6.11
N ARG A 153 1.05 4.50 -5.52
CA ARG A 153 -0.17 4.89 -6.24
C ARG A 153 -0.87 6.04 -5.54
N LEU A 154 -1.43 6.95 -6.33
CA LEU A 154 -2.35 7.98 -5.92
C LEU A 154 -3.66 7.83 -6.71
N ALA A 155 -4.73 7.48 -6.01
CA ALA A 155 -6.05 7.28 -6.60
C ALA A 155 -7.11 8.01 -5.75
N PHE A 156 -7.88 8.89 -6.39
CA PHE A 156 -9.05 9.53 -5.79
C PHE A 156 -10.21 9.52 -6.77
N ALA A 157 -11.43 9.58 -6.24
CA ALA A 157 -12.65 9.60 -7.05
C ALA A 157 -12.80 10.86 -7.92
N ASN A 158 -12.07 11.94 -7.60
CA ASN A 158 -12.10 13.21 -8.33
C ASN A 158 -10.81 14.02 -8.14
N ASP A 159 -10.65 15.07 -8.95
CA ASP A 159 -9.45 15.93 -8.98
C ASP A 159 -9.18 16.63 -7.65
N ALA A 160 -10.22 17.05 -6.92
CA ALA A 160 -10.07 17.72 -5.62
C ALA A 160 -9.34 16.83 -4.59
N GLY A 161 -9.46 15.50 -4.69
CA GLY A 161 -8.68 14.57 -3.87
C GLY A 161 -7.18 14.63 -4.17
N TYR A 162 -6.82 14.67 -5.46
CA TYR A 162 -5.42 14.80 -5.89
C TYR A 162 -4.83 16.14 -5.43
N GLU A 163 -5.55 17.24 -5.65
CA GLU A 163 -5.15 18.59 -5.21
C GLU A 163 -4.96 18.64 -3.69
N SER A 164 -5.90 18.08 -2.93
CA SER A 164 -5.83 18.04 -1.46
C SER A 164 -4.62 17.24 -0.97
N TYR A 165 -4.32 16.10 -1.61
CA TYR A 165 -3.14 15.31 -1.32
C TYR A 165 -1.85 16.08 -1.60
N VAL A 166 -1.76 16.72 -2.78
CA VAL A 166 -0.59 17.51 -3.20
C VAL A 166 -0.35 18.67 -2.23
N HIS A 167 -1.41 19.40 -1.88
CA HIS A 167 -1.31 20.48 -0.90
C HIS A 167 -0.81 19.95 0.46
N LYS A 168 -1.38 18.83 0.93
CA LYS A 168 -1.02 18.21 2.21
C LYS A 168 0.44 17.76 2.23
N ILE A 169 0.91 17.03 1.23
CA ILE A 169 2.28 16.49 1.22
C ILE A 169 3.32 17.60 1.15
N LEU A 170 3.11 18.61 0.29
CA LEU A 170 4.03 19.75 0.18
C LEU A 170 4.04 20.61 1.46
N ALA A 171 2.90 20.77 2.12
CA ALA A 171 2.84 21.43 3.42
C ALA A 171 3.60 20.64 4.49
N CYS A 172 3.42 19.32 4.55
CA CYS A 172 4.16 18.44 5.44
C CYS A 172 5.67 18.49 5.18
N GLU A 173 6.12 18.44 3.92
CA GLU A 173 7.54 18.50 3.57
C GLU A 173 8.19 19.84 3.94
N ARG A 174 7.48 20.96 3.74
CA ARG A 174 7.95 22.28 4.21
C ARG A 174 8.09 22.31 5.73
N ALA A 175 7.10 21.78 6.45
CA ALA A 175 7.17 21.68 7.90
C ALA A 175 8.32 20.76 8.36
N ALA A 176 8.60 19.67 7.63
CA ALA A 176 9.73 18.78 7.88
C ALA A 176 11.07 19.50 7.80
N ARG A 177 11.27 20.29 6.74
CA ARG A 177 12.48 21.09 6.53
C ARG A 177 12.67 22.17 7.60
N ALA A 178 11.59 22.67 8.18
CA ALA A 178 11.63 23.59 9.32
C ALA A 178 11.95 22.90 10.66
N GLY A 179 12.01 21.56 10.68
CA GLY A 179 12.34 20.74 11.84
C GLY A 179 11.13 20.01 12.40
N PHE A 180 10.87 18.78 11.93
CA PHE A 180 9.90 17.91 12.58
C PHE A 180 10.40 17.37 13.91
N LYS A 181 9.47 17.18 14.86
CA LYS A 181 9.70 16.28 15.98
C LYS A 181 9.97 14.88 15.43
N LYS A 182 10.87 14.13 16.08
CA LYS A 182 11.09 12.71 15.77
C LYS A 182 9.74 11.95 15.84
N PRO A 183 9.39 11.17 14.81
CA PRO A 183 8.12 10.46 14.80
C PRO A 183 8.09 9.39 15.89
N ARG A 184 6.93 9.12 16.46
CA ARG A 184 6.74 7.91 17.28
C ARG A 184 6.41 6.72 16.37
N ALA A 185 6.71 5.51 16.85
CA ALA A 185 6.22 4.28 16.23
C ALA A 185 5.10 3.71 17.10
N ALA A 186 3.88 3.67 16.56
CA ALA A 186 2.71 3.14 17.24
C ALA A 186 2.34 1.79 16.64
N PHE A 187 1.94 0.85 17.50
CA PHE A 187 1.61 -0.52 17.15
C PHE A 187 0.22 -0.85 17.67
N HIS A 188 -0.62 -1.47 16.83
CA HIS A 188 -1.98 -1.82 17.24
C HIS A 188 -2.48 -3.10 16.58
N THR A 189 -2.90 -4.07 17.37
CA THR A 189 -3.66 -5.22 16.88
C THR A 189 -5.11 -5.10 17.33
N VAL A 190 -6.05 -5.17 16.39
CA VAL A 190 -7.47 -5.28 16.74
C VAL A 190 -7.69 -6.60 17.49
N LYS A 191 -8.33 -6.52 18.66
CA LYS A 191 -8.66 -7.68 19.52
C LYS A 191 -10.12 -8.10 19.29
N ASP A 192 -10.41 -8.61 18.08
CA ASP A 192 -11.76 -9.04 17.68
C ASP A 192 -12.13 -10.46 18.15
N GLY A 193 -11.20 -11.16 18.79
CA GLY A 193 -11.39 -12.51 19.31
C GLY A 193 -11.11 -13.63 18.29
N THR A 194 -10.65 -13.30 17.09
CA THR A 194 -10.33 -14.29 16.06
C THR A 194 -8.95 -14.91 16.28
N ALA A 195 -8.76 -16.11 15.71
CA ALA A 195 -7.45 -16.75 15.67
C ALA A 195 -6.43 -15.92 14.87
N ALA A 196 -6.86 -15.31 13.76
CA ALA A 196 -5.99 -14.59 12.85
C ALA A 196 -5.33 -13.36 13.50
N THR A 197 -6.09 -12.50 14.17
CA THR A 197 -5.53 -11.34 14.88
C THR A 197 -4.68 -11.77 16.08
N SER A 198 -5.06 -12.84 16.77
CA SER A 198 -4.31 -13.40 17.90
C SER A 198 -2.96 -13.99 17.46
N THR A 199 -2.95 -14.78 16.39
CA THR A 199 -1.75 -15.34 15.77
C THR A 199 -0.86 -14.24 15.22
N GLY A 200 -1.43 -13.27 14.48
CA GLY A 200 -0.70 -12.12 13.96
C GLY A 200 -0.07 -11.28 15.07
N HIS A 201 -0.78 -11.06 16.18
CA HIS A 201 -0.22 -10.36 17.32
C HIS A 201 1.00 -11.09 17.90
N ARG A 202 0.85 -12.37 18.24
CA ARG A 202 1.91 -13.17 18.85
C ARG A 202 3.11 -13.40 17.91
N GLY A 203 2.84 -13.64 16.63
CA GLY A 203 3.85 -14.05 15.64
C GLY A 203 4.52 -12.90 14.89
N LEU A 204 3.88 -11.74 14.81
CA LEU A 204 4.37 -10.59 14.06
C LEU A 204 4.42 -9.33 14.93
N MET A 205 3.32 -8.95 15.60
CA MET A 205 3.27 -7.68 16.34
C MET A 205 4.23 -7.65 17.52
N SER A 206 4.12 -8.58 18.48
CA SER A 206 4.96 -8.57 19.69
C SER A 206 6.46 -8.66 19.36
N PRO A 207 6.93 -9.56 18.46
CA PRO A 207 8.33 -9.57 18.05
C PRO A 207 8.78 -8.27 17.37
N THR A 208 7.90 -7.61 16.62
CA THR A 208 8.21 -6.32 15.98
C THR A 208 8.35 -5.21 17.02
N ILE A 209 7.47 -5.17 18.02
CA ILE A 209 7.56 -4.22 19.14
C ILE A 209 8.87 -4.44 19.91
N ASP A 210 9.19 -5.69 20.26
CA ASP A 210 10.42 -6.03 20.97
C ASP A 210 11.66 -5.61 20.17
N ALA A 211 11.70 -5.92 18.87
CA ALA A 211 12.78 -5.52 17.98
C ALA A 211 12.89 -3.98 17.86
N ALA A 212 11.78 -3.27 17.77
CA ALA A 212 11.75 -1.81 17.71
C ALA A 212 12.24 -1.18 19.02
N GLN A 213 11.90 -1.76 20.18
CA GLN A 213 12.41 -1.33 21.48
C GLN A 213 13.92 -1.54 21.60
N VAL A 214 14.43 -2.68 21.13
CA VAL A 214 15.87 -2.94 21.08
C VAL A 214 16.56 -1.95 20.13
N GLY A 215 16.00 -1.71 18.95
CA GLY A 215 16.50 -0.74 17.97
C GLY A 215 16.52 0.68 18.52
N LEU A 216 15.49 1.10 19.25
CA LEU A 216 15.43 2.41 19.89
C LEU A 216 16.56 2.57 20.93
N LYS A 217 16.77 1.58 21.79
CA LYS A 217 17.86 1.59 22.81
C LYS A 217 19.25 1.65 22.18
N LYS A 218 19.41 1.03 21.00
CA LYS A 218 20.67 1.05 20.24
C LYS A 218 20.83 2.27 19.34
N ASN A 219 19.80 3.13 19.26
CA ASN A 219 19.73 4.25 18.32
C ASN A 219 19.77 3.82 16.83
N ASP A 220 19.40 2.57 16.55
CA ASP A 220 19.27 2.00 15.18
C ASP A 220 17.85 2.19 14.61
N PHE A 221 16.89 2.55 15.48
CA PHE A 221 15.52 2.84 15.09
C PHE A 221 15.15 4.27 15.51
N PRO A 222 15.09 5.24 14.57
CA PRO A 222 15.06 6.67 14.86
C PRO A 222 13.68 7.21 15.29
N ALA A 223 12.95 6.46 16.10
CA ALA A 223 11.68 6.90 16.69
C ALA A 223 11.90 7.75 17.96
N SER A 224 10.95 8.61 18.31
CA SER A 224 10.91 9.29 19.62
C SER A 224 10.42 8.36 20.74
N ALA A 225 9.52 7.43 20.41
CA ALA A 225 8.96 6.44 21.32
C ALA A 225 8.46 5.22 20.54
N ILE A 226 8.46 4.07 21.21
CA ILE A 226 7.71 2.86 20.81
C ILE A 226 6.46 2.81 21.65
N VAL A 227 5.29 2.79 21.01
CA VAL A 227 4.00 2.82 21.68
C VAL A 227 3.19 1.59 21.27
N ASP A 228 2.87 0.71 22.23
CA ASP A 228 1.87 -0.33 22.03
C ASP A 228 0.51 0.22 22.46
N LEU A 229 -0.34 0.54 21.47
CA LEU A 229 -1.67 1.11 21.74
C LEU A 229 -2.57 0.12 22.49
N ASN A 230 -2.37 -1.19 22.34
CA ASN A 230 -3.15 -2.17 23.10
C ASN A 230 -2.83 -2.11 24.60
N GLU A 231 -1.56 -1.94 24.98
CA GLU A 231 -1.13 -1.78 26.37
C GLU A 231 -1.55 -0.42 26.96
N GLU A 232 -1.71 0.62 26.12
CA GLU A 232 -2.29 1.90 26.51
C GLU A 232 -3.83 1.88 26.66
N GLY A 233 -4.46 0.71 26.51
CA GLY A 233 -5.90 0.54 26.70
C GLY A 233 -6.76 0.91 25.48
N VAL A 234 -6.17 1.05 24.30
CA VAL A 234 -6.92 1.24 23.05
C VAL A 234 -7.66 -0.05 22.71
N ALA A 235 -8.95 -0.10 23.01
CA ALA A 235 -9.79 -1.28 22.84
C ALA A 235 -10.96 -1.08 21.85
N SER A 236 -11.32 0.16 21.54
CA SER A 236 -12.41 0.50 20.63
C SER A 236 -11.96 1.34 19.44
N LEU A 237 -12.82 1.45 18.43
CA LEU A 237 -12.62 2.36 17.29
C LEU A 237 -12.45 3.81 17.75
N ASP A 238 -13.24 4.26 18.73
CA ASP A 238 -13.16 5.63 19.24
C ASP A 238 -11.85 5.90 19.98
N ASP A 239 -11.36 4.93 20.78
CA ASP A 239 -10.04 5.03 21.41
C ASP A 239 -8.94 5.10 20.35
N PHE A 240 -9.05 4.26 19.31
CA PHE A 240 -8.10 4.23 18.21
C PHE A 240 -8.06 5.56 17.47
N MET A 241 -9.23 6.10 17.11
CA MET A 241 -9.35 7.40 16.44
C MET A 241 -8.78 8.54 17.28
N ARG A 242 -8.98 8.53 18.60
CA ARG A 242 -8.32 9.49 19.51
C ARG A 242 -6.81 9.34 19.51
N ALA A 243 -6.31 8.10 19.56
CA ALA A 243 -4.88 7.82 19.61
C ALA A 243 -4.13 8.23 18.33
N VAL A 244 -4.74 8.06 17.15
CA VAL A 244 -4.13 8.38 15.85
C VAL A 244 -4.35 9.82 15.38
N ALA A 245 -5.25 10.56 16.04
CA ALA A 245 -5.49 11.98 15.77
C ALA A 245 -4.43 12.91 16.39
N LEU A 246 -3.50 12.38 17.20
CA LEU A 246 -2.43 13.17 17.81
C LEU A 246 -1.57 13.86 16.74
N HIS A 247 -1.19 15.11 17.02
CA HIS A 247 -0.40 15.94 16.10
C HIS A 247 1.07 15.54 15.96
N ASP A 248 1.55 14.58 16.74
CA ASP A 248 2.90 14.07 16.60
C ASP A 248 2.98 13.11 15.40
N PRO A 249 3.95 13.30 14.48
CA PRO A 249 4.19 12.38 13.37
C PRO A 249 4.29 10.94 13.89
N THR A 250 3.54 10.04 13.27
CA THR A 250 3.41 8.66 13.75
C THR A 250 3.57 7.69 12.58
N LEU A 251 4.50 6.75 12.71
CA LEU A 251 4.45 5.52 11.94
C LEU A 251 3.52 4.56 12.67
N LEU A 252 2.34 4.30 12.12
CA LEU A 252 1.41 3.32 12.66
C LEU A 252 1.62 1.98 11.95
N PHE A 253 1.86 0.92 12.70
CA PHE A 253 1.73 -0.45 12.22
C PHE A 253 0.51 -1.11 12.86
N SER A 254 -0.46 -1.53 12.05
CA SER A 254 -1.65 -2.21 12.56
C SER A 254 -1.90 -3.58 11.93
N ILE A 255 -2.48 -4.48 12.72
CA ILE A 255 -3.02 -5.77 12.29
C ILE A 255 -4.52 -5.79 12.55
N SER A 256 -5.29 -6.13 11.51
CA SER A 256 -6.76 -6.29 11.58
C SER A 256 -7.23 -7.10 10.36
N HIS A 257 -8.51 -7.46 10.32
CA HIS A 257 -9.14 -7.91 9.10
C HIS A 257 -9.49 -6.72 8.20
N GLY A 258 -9.27 -6.87 6.90
CA GLY A 258 -9.91 -5.96 5.95
C GLY A 258 -11.34 -6.39 5.69
N LEU A 259 -12.11 -5.53 5.02
CA LEU A 259 -13.51 -5.79 4.74
C LEU A 259 -13.69 -6.29 3.31
N GLY A 260 -14.27 -7.48 3.18
CA GLY A 260 -14.75 -8.03 1.92
C GLY A 260 -16.16 -7.54 1.58
N SER A 261 -16.77 -8.16 0.58
CA SER A 261 -18.16 -7.91 0.21
C SER A 261 -18.88 -9.23 -0.04
N THR A 262 -20.22 -9.18 -0.09
CA THR A 262 -21.04 -10.32 -0.50
C THR A 262 -21.46 -10.19 -1.96
N ALA A 263 -21.96 -11.27 -2.56
CA ALA A 263 -22.42 -11.27 -3.96
C ALA A 263 -23.58 -10.27 -4.21
N GLU A 264 -24.34 -9.95 -3.16
CA GLU A 264 -25.47 -9.03 -3.17
C GLU A 264 -25.06 -7.58 -2.93
N THR A 265 -23.82 -7.32 -2.49
CA THR A 265 -23.36 -5.96 -2.18
C THR A 265 -23.28 -5.13 -3.47
N PRO A 266 -23.97 -3.97 -3.57
CA PRO A 266 -23.89 -3.09 -4.74
C PRO A 266 -22.47 -2.61 -5.04
N LYS A 267 -22.12 -2.46 -6.32
CA LYS A 267 -20.74 -2.09 -6.74
C LYS A 267 -20.25 -0.76 -6.16
N ASP A 268 -21.14 0.21 -6.04
CA ASP A 268 -20.83 1.51 -5.45
C ASP A 268 -20.54 1.40 -3.94
N GLU A 269 -21.28 0.53 -3.24
CA GLU A 269 -21.00 0.20 -1.84
C GLU A 269 -19.67 -0.54 -1.68
N GLN A 270 -19.39 -1.53 -2.54
CA GLN A 270 -18.10 -2.21 -2.57
C GLN A 270 -16.95 -1.22 -2.74
N ARG A 271 -17.09 -0.25 -3.67
CA ARG A 271 -16.09 0.81 -3.88
C ARG A 271 -15.90 1.68 -2.64
N ARG A 272 -16.99 2.10 -1.96
CA ARG A 272 -16.91 2.91 -0.74
C ARG A 272 -16.22 2.18 0.43
N MET A 273 -16.29 0.86 0.45
CA MET A 273 -15.73 0.02 1.53
C MET A 273 -14.29 -0.46 1.26
N GLN A 274 -13.71 -0.17 0.10
CA GLN A 274 -12.33 -0.58 -0.21
C GLN A 274 -11.34 -0.01 0.80
N GLY A 275 -10.43 -0.86 1.30
CA GLY A 275 -9.44 -0.48 2.30
C GLY A 275 -10.01 -0.28 3.71
N ALA A 276 -11.28 -0.62 3.96
CA ALA A 276 -11.84 -0.54 5.30
C ALA A 276 -11.20 -1.56 6.27
N MET A 277 -11.03 -1.13 7.52
CA MET A 277 -10.48 -1.92 8.62
C MET A 277 -11.59 -2.39 9.54
N SER A 278 -11.66 -3.69 9.80
CA SER A 278 -12.64 -4.27 10.72
C SER A 278 -12.15 -4.21 12.17
N PHE A 279 -13.00 -3.75 13.06
CA PHE A 279 -12.82 -3.85 14.52
C PHE A 279 -13.58 -5.05 15.11
N GLY A 280 -14.17 -5.89 14.25
CA GLY A 280 -15.01 -7.03 14.62
C GLY A 280 -16.45 -6.62 14.94
N ARG A 281 -17.36 -7.61 14.92
CA ARG A 281 -18.79 -7.44 15.27
C ARG A 281 -19.47 -6.31 14.49
N GLY A 282 -19.14 -6.17 13.21
CA GLY A 282 -19.69 -5.14 12.31
C GLY A 282 -19.14 -3.73 12.50
N VAL A 283 -18.28 -3.48 13.50
CA VAL A 283 -17.60 -2.18 13.67
C VAL A 283 -16.47 -2.06 12.66
N LYS A 284 -16.40 -0.94 11.95
CA LYS A 284 -15.44 -0.70 10.87
C LYS A 284 -14.94 0.73 10.85
N LEU A 285 -13.70 0.90 10.41
CA LEU A 285 -13.10 2.18 10.03
C LEU A 285 -13.02 2.25 8.51
N THR A 286 -13.67 3.26 7.93
CA THR A 286 -13.74 3.46 6.47
C THR A 286 -12.95 4.70 6.04
N ALA A 287 -12.77 4.88 4.72
CA ALA A 287 -12.18 6.10 4.17
C ALA A 287 -12.99 7.36 4.54
N GLU A 288 -14.33 7.25 4.64
CA GLU A 288 -15.21 8.37 5.01
C GLU A 288 -14.98 8.82 6.47
N ASP A 289 -14.74 7.87 7.37
CA ASP A 289 -14.48 8.14 8.79
C ASP A 289 -13.21 8.98 9.01
N VAL A 290 -12.21 8.85 8.12
CA VAL A 290 -10.93 9.56 8.19
C VAL A 290 -10.88 10.80 7.30
N ALA A 291 -11.72 10.90 6.26
CA ALA A 291 -11.64 11.96 5.25
C ALA A 291 -11.71 13.37 5.83
N ASN A 292 -12.50 13.56 6.90
CA ASN A 292 -12.75 14.86 7.51
C ASN A 292 -12.26 14.97 8.97
N LYS A 293 -11.39 14.06 9.41
CA LYS A 293 -10.85 14.03 10.78
C LYS A 293 -9.32 13.97 10.76
N PRO A 294 -8.62 14.53 11.76
CA PRO A 294 -7.19 14.31 11.90
C PRO A 294 -6.90 12.81 12.00
N PHE A 295 -6.06 12.32 11.09
CA PHE A 295 -5.65 10.92 11.05
C PHE A 295 -4.18 10.86 10.64
N LEU A 296 -3.31 10.51 11.58
CA LEU A 296 -1.85 10.42 11.40
C LEU A 296 -1.25 11.64 10.71
N PRO A 297 -1.44 12.87 11.23
CA PRO A 297 -0.88 14.08 10.62
C PRO A 297 0.65 13.99 10.53
N GLY A 298 1.19 14.11 9.31
CA GLY A 298 2.63 13.93 9.04
C GLY A 298 3.14 12.50 9.26
N GLY A 299 2.24 11.53 9.43
CA GLY A 299 2.55 10.13 9.67
C GLY A 299 2.37 9.24 8.45
N ALA A 300 2.61 7.95 8.66
CA ALA A 300 2.42 6.89 7.67
C ALA A 300 1.74 5.69 8.34
N TRP A 301 0.96 4.94 7.57
CA TRP A 301 0.23 3.77 8.05
C TRP A 301 0.63 2.52 7.28
N PHE A 302 1.25 1.57 7.99
CA PHE A 302 1.39 0.21 7.54
C PHE A 302 0.18 -0.60 8.00
N PHE A 303 -0.76 -0.85 7.09
CA PHE A 303 -2.00 -1.55 7.39
C PHE A 303 -1.94 -3.01 6.92
N PHE A 304 -1.63 -3.92 7.84
CA PHE A 304 -1.55 -5.36 7.57
C PHE A 304 -2.91 -6.04 7.73
N ALA A 305 -3.59 -6.18 6.60
CA ALA A 305 -4.89 -6.82 6.46
C ALA A 305 -5.11 -7.25 5.01
N CYS A 306 -5.98 -8.24 4.77
CA CYS A 306 -6.39 -8.56 3.42
C CYS A 306 -7.15 -7.37 2.81
N PHE A 307 -6.88 -7.01 1.56
CA PHE A 307 -7.55 -5.90 0.86
C PHE A 307 -7.41 -4.50 1.51
N SER A 308 -6.39 -4.28 2.35
CA SER A 308 -6.11 -2.96 2.95
C SER A 308 -5.83 -1.86 1.93
N ALA A 309 -5.32 -2.23 0.75
CA ALA A 309 -5.09 -1.32 -0.38
C ALA A 309 -6.13 -1.49 -1.51
N GLY A 310 -7.20 -2.25 -1.26
CA GLY A 310 -8.25 -2.56 -2.23
C GLY A 310 -8.18 -4.00 -2.79
N THR A 311 -9.22 -4.38 -3.53
CA THR A 311 -9.35 -5.69 -4.19
C THR A 311 -9.09 -5.59 -5.69
N PRO A 312 -8.39 -6.56 -6.31
CA PRO A 312 -8.41 -6.71 -7.76
C PRO A 312 -9.81 -7.02 -8.30
N SER A 313 -10.05 -6.69 -9.57
CA SER A 313 -11.32 -6.97 -10.24
C SER A 313 -11.56 -8.45 -10.51
N TYR A 314 -10.49 -9.26 -10.49
CA TYR A 314 -10.52 -10.70 -10.72
C TYR A 314 -9.72 -11.42 -9.65
N SER A 315 -10.15 -12.64 -9.31
CA SER A 315 -9.40 -13.48 -8.38
C SER A 315 -8.26 -14.18 -9.13
N ALA A 316 -7.03 -14.06 -8.63
CA ALA A 316 -5.90 -14.87 -9.11
C ALA A 316 -6.18 -16.38 -8.99
N TYR A 317 -7.12 -16.79 -8.12
CA TYR A 317 -7.53 -18.17 -7.92
C TYR A 317 -8.72 -18.61 -8.77
N GLN A 318 -9.27 -17.73 -9.62
CA GLN A 318 -10.47 -18.02 -10.41
C GLN A 318 -10.30 -19.27 -11.28
N HIS A 319 -9.12 -19.50 -11.84
CA HIS A 319 -8.83 -20.69 -12.65
C HIS A 319 -8.86 -21.99 -11.82
N TRP A 320 -8.37 -21.96 -10.57
CA TRP A 320 -8.49 -23.09 -9.64
C TRP A 320 -9.95 -23.35 -9.26
N LEU A 321 -10.71 -22.29 -8.95
CA LEU A 321 -12.13 -22.41 -8.61
C LEU A 321 -12.96 -22.96 -9.79
N ALA A 322 -12.67 -22.52 -11.01
CA ALA A 322 -13.30 -23.04 -12.22
C ALA A 322 -12.96 -24.52 -12.43
N SER A 323 -11.69 -24.90 -12.24
CA SER A 323 -11.24 -26.30 -12.30
C SER A 323 -11.94 -27.17 -11.25
N LEU A 324 -12.09 -26.67 -10.02
CA LEU A 324 -12.81 -27.38 -8.95
C LEU A 324 -14.29 -27.60 -9.31
N LYS A 325 -14.97 -26.58 -9.85
CA LYS A 325 -16.38 -26.69 -10.30
C LYS A 325 -16.58 -27.70 -11.44
N THR A 326 -15.53 -27.96 -12.24
CA THR A 326 -15.59 -29.02 -13.27
C THR A 326 -15.31 -30.41 -12.71
N ARG A 327 -14.78 -30.49 -11.48
CA ARG A 327 -14.39 -31.73 -10.79
C ARG A 327 -15.34 -32.11 -9.65
N GLY A 328 -16.34 -31.29 -9.33
CA GLY A 328 -17.35 -31.50 -8.28
C GLY A 328 -18.16 -30.24 -8.01
#